data_AF-A0A2E6HA60-F1
#
_entry.id   AF-A0A2E6HA60-F1
#
_cell.length_a   1.000
_cell.length_b   1.000
_cell.length_c   1.000
_cell.angle_alpha   90.00
_cell.angle_beta   90.00
_cell.angle_gamma   90.00
#
_symmetry.space_group_name_H-M   'P 1'
#
loop_
_entity.id
_entity.type
_entity.pdbx_description
1 polymer ?
#
loop_
_entity_poly.entity_id
_entity_poly.type
_entity_poly.pdbx_seq_one_letter_code
_entity_poly.pdbx_strand_id
1 'polypeptide(L)'
;MKQVFAVIGKRPVEGYSKTRLASEVGEEAAYELYDSFINDFFLNYKKHTAKAYLYFHGAPAIKQTEEYFRHMFLKCHIVDYEFSFQKEKPFFERLADIFEDVRFKDSGETFVHLTGTDIPDFPFSHIKKQKIDEADVFVGPDNDGGFYYLGSKAKNDEIFSFYKEMKENDGVFDSLVAKCEQLGLKVKVLNQWSDIDTRSDLQNCIERSNSSIIPKTLESSTKLLSGNDS
;
A
#
# COMPACT_ATOMS: atom_id res chain seq x y z
N MET A 1 -16.82 16.18 -0.73
CA MET A 1 -16.46 14.82 -0.24
C MET A 1 -15.06 14.89 0.34
N LYS A 2 -14.87 14.46 1.59
CA LYS A 2 -13.54 14.40 2.22
C LYS A 2 -12.74 13.28 1.56
N GLN A 3 -11.42 13.45 1.45
CA GLN A 3 -10.51 12.42 0.94
C GLN A 3 -9.51 12.05 2.03
N VAL A 4 -9.31 10.76 2.23
CA VAL A 4 -8.37 10.22 3.21
C VAL A 4 -7.53 9.13 2.56
N PHE A 5 -6.32 8.90 3.07
CA PHE A 5 -5.51 7.77 2.65
C PHE A 5 -5.53 6.71 3.74
N ALA A 6 -5.95 5.50 3.39
CA ALA A 6 -5.76 4.33 4.21
C ALA A 6 -4.53 3.58 3.72
N VAL A 7 -3.58 3.31 4.61
CA VAL A 7 -2.35 2.59 4.25
C VAL A 7 -2.22 1.38 5.16
N ILE A 8 -2.01 0.22 4.55
CA ILE A 8 -1.60 -0.99 5.26
C ILE A 8 -0.09 -1.12 5.18
N GLY A 9 0.55 -1.53 6.28
CA GLY A 9 1.98 -1.79 6.27
C GLY A 9 2.39 -2.82 7.32
N LYS A 10 3.43 -3.58 6.98
CA LYS A 10 4.06 -4.51 7.92
C LYS A 10 5.33 -3.87 8.48
N ARG A 11 5.61 -4.08 9.76
CA ARG A 11 6.91 -3.75 10.33
C ARG A 11 7.99 -4.64 9.67
N PRO A 12 9.17 -4.11 9.34
CA PRO A 12 10.34 -4.91 9.01
C PRO A 12 10.68 -5.83 10.19
N VAL A 13 10.54 -7.15 9.99
CA VAL A 13 10.77 -8.19 11.00
C VAL A 13 11.25 -9.44 10.27
N GLU A 14 12.39 -9.96 10.69
CA GLU A 14 13.00 -11.20 10.17
C GLU A 14 11.98 -12.35 10.18
N GLY A 15 11.97 -13.13 9.09
CA GLY A 15 11.03 -14.24 8.93
C GLY A 15 9.53 -13.87 8.85
N TYR A 16 9.17 -12.58 8.84
CA TYR A 16 7.78 -12.12 8.80
C TYR A 16 7.45 -11.22 7.60
N SER A 17 8.34 -10.29 7.26
CA SER A 17 8.21 -9.42 6.08
C SER A 17 9.28 -9.72 5.05
N LYS A 18 8.93 -9.55 3.77
CA LYS A 18 9.84 -9.70 2.62
C LYS A 18 10.66 -11.01 2.62
N THR A 19 10.04 -12.13 3.04
CA THR A 19 10.69 -13.43 3.12
C THR A 19 11.19 -13.96 1.77
N ARG A 20 10.48 -13.65 0.67
CA ARG A 20 10.93 -13.96 -0.70
C ARG A 20 12.22 -13.20 -1.04
N LEU A 21 12.24 -11.89 -0.84
CA LEU A 21 13.43 -11.07 -1.02
C LEU A 21 14.58 -11.53 -0.11
N ALA A 22 14.30 -11.80 1.17
CA ALA A 22 15.27 -12.32 2.13
C ALA A 22 15.92 -13.63 1.68
N SER A 23 15.18 -14.52 1.00
CA SER A 23 15.74 -15.75 0.43
C SER A 23 16.77 -15.51 -0.69
N GLU A 24 16.75 -14.34 -1.33
CA GLU A 24 17.63 -13.97 -2.44
C GLU A 24 18.77 -13.03 -2.05
N VAL A 25 18.60 -12.19 -1.02
CA VAL A 25 19.60 -11.18 -0.60
C VAL A 25 20.08 -11.32 0.84
N GLY A 26 19.47 -12.20 1.64
CA GLY A 26 19.71 -12.35 3.08
C GLY A 26 18.72 -11.55 3.94
N GLU A 27 18.46 -12.02 5.16
CA GLU A 27 17.49 -11.43 6.09
C GLU A 27 17.83 -9.97 6.46
N GLU A 28 19.08 -9.71 6.85
CA GLU A 28 19.54 -8.36 7.22
C GLU A 28 19.38 -7.36 6.07
N ALA A 29 19.81 -7.77 4.86
CA ALA A 29 19.67 -6.99 3.64
C ALA A 29 18.21 -6.69 3.28
N ALA A 30 17.34 -7.70 3.35
CA ALA A 30 15.91 -7.54 3.06
C ALA A 30 15.23 -6.63 4.09
N TYR A 31 15.62 -6.70 5.36
CA TYR A 31 15.16 -5.79 6.41
C TYR A 31 15.55 -4.34 6.12
N GLU A 32 16.83 -4.07 5.84
CA GLU A 32 17.32 -2.72 5.55
C GLU A 32 16.66 -2.12 4.30
N LEU A 33 16.49 -2.94 3.26
CA LEU A 33 15.75 -2.57 2.06
C LEU A 33 14.31 -2.23 2.40
N TYR A 34 13.62 -3.06 3.20
CA TYR A 34 12.22 -2.81 3.50
C TYR A 34 12.00 -1.56 4.37
N ASP A 35 12.87 -1.29 5.34
CA ASP A 35 12.87 0.00 6.07
C ASP A 35 13.03 1.17 5.09
N SER A 36 13.92 1.02 4.11
CA SER A 36 14.15 2.02 3.07
C SER A 36 12.93 2.22 2.16
N PHE A 37 12.23 1.14 1.80
CA PHE A 37 10.99 1.22 1.01
C PHE A 37 9.93 2.01 1.76
N ILE A 38 9.71 1.67 3.04
CA ILE A 38 8.74 2.36 3.89
C ILE A 38 9.12 3.85 4.02
N ASN A 39 10.41 4.15 4.15
CA ASN A 39 10.89 5.54 4.21
C ASN A 39 10.54 6.32 2.94
N ASP A 40 10.95 5.82 1.78
CA ASP A 40 10.70 6.48 0.50
C ASP A 40 9.21 6.58 0.19
N PHE A 41 8.43 5.55 0.53
CA PHE A 41 6.97 5.58 0.45
C PHE A 41 6.39 6.77 1.22
N PHE A 42 6.78 6.98 2.49
CA PHE A 42 6.25 8.07 3.30
C PHE A 42 6.79 9.45 2.89
N LEU A 43 8.02 9.55 2.39
CA LEU A 43 8.53 10.77 1.78
C LEU A 43 7.72 11.15 0.54
N ASN A 44 7.42 10.18 -0.33
CA ASN A 44 6.59 10.38 -1.52
C ASN A 44 5.13 10.69 -1.16
N TYR A 45 4.57 9.99 -0.18
CA TYR A 45 3.25 10.30 0.38
C TYR A 45 3.23 11.77 0.83
N LYS A 46 4.11 12.16 1.77
CA LYS A 46 4.14 13.51 2.33
C LYS A 46 4.23 14.59 1.25
N LYS A 47 5.07 14.39 0.24
CA LYS A 47 5.27 15.33 -0.88
C LYS A 47 3.98 15.58 -1.68
N HIS A 48 3.14 14.57 -1.85
CA HIS A 48 1.98 14.63 -2.74
C HIS A 48 0.63 14.72 -2.03
N THR A 49 0.55 14.30 -0.77
CA THR A 49 -0.67 14.19 0.03
C THR A 49 -0.60 15.03 1.31
N ALA A 50 0.27 16.05 1.39
CA ALA A 50 0.58 16.84 2.59
C ALA A 50 -0.59 17.37 3.46
N LYS A 51 -1.83 17.35 2.95
CA LYS A 51 -3.07 17.78 3.63
C LYS A 51 -4.07 16.63 3.89
N ALA A 52 -3.75 15.42 3.45
CA ALA A 52 -4.61 14.26 3.57
C ALA A 52 -4.34 13.57 4.91
N TYR A 53 -5.42 13.24 5.60
CA TYR A 53 -5.38 12.50 6.85
C TYR A 53 -5.04 11.03 6.57
N LEU A 54 -4.04 10.48 7.27
CA LEU A 54 -3.57 9.11 7.12
C LEU A 54 -4.26 8.17 8.11
N TYR A 55 -4.95 7.15 7.63
CA TYR A 55 -5.40 6.00 8.41
C TYR A 55 -4.44 4.84 8.21
N PHE A 56 -3.49 4.68 9.12
CA PHE A 56 -2.48 3.65 9.02
C PHE A 56 -2.85 2.38 9.79
N HIS A 57 -2.74 1.23 9.13
CA HIS A 57 -3.06 -0.08 9.69
C HIS A 57 -1.81 -0.97 9.71
N GLY A 58 -1.16 -1.05 10.88
CA GLY A 58 0.11 -1.75 11.07
C GLY A 58 -0.04 -3.23 11.43
N ALA A 59 0.89 -4.05 10.98
CA ALA A 59 1.04 -5.45 11.39
C ALA A 59 2.51 -5.81 11.69
N PRO A 60 2.81 -6.75 12.61
CA PRO A 60 1.87 -7.48 13.48
C PRO A 60 1.30 -6.61 14.62
N ALA A 61 0.24 -7.07 15.29
CA ALA A 61 -0.48 -6.33 16.33
C ALA A 61 0.25 -6.31 17.69
N ILE A 62 1.46 -5.72 17.72
CA ILE A 62 2.32 -5.60 18.90
C ILE A 62 2.85 -4.17 19.06
N LYS A 63 3.20 -3.80 20.30
CA LYS A 63 3.65 -2.44 20.65
C LYS A 63 4.83 -1.95 19.80
N GLN A 64 5.77 -2.82 19.47
CA GLN A 64 6.95 -2.50 18.66
C GLN A 64 6.58 -2.08 17.23
N THR A 65 5.47 -2.58 16.69
CA THR A 65 4.94 -2.17 15.39
C THR A 65 4.47 -0.72 15.43
N GLU A 66 3.69 -0.36 16.44
CA GLU A 66 3.25 1.02 16.63
C GLU A 66 4.44 1.97 16.87
N GLU A 67 5.38 1.59 17.74
CA GLU A 67 6.58 2.39 18.02
C GLU A 67 7.43 2.63 16.75
N TYR A 68 7.64 1.59 15.95
CA TYR A 68 8.35 1.70 14.67
C TYR A 68 7.68 2.70 13.72
N PHE A 69 6.37 2.57 13.49
CA PHE A 69 5.67 3.44 12.56
C PHE A 69 5.53 4.87 13.09
N ARG A 70 5.34 5.07 14.40
CA ARG A 70 5.38 6.41 15.02
C ARG A 70 6.73 7.10 14.80
N HIS A 71 7.84 6.38 14.95
CA HIS A 71 9.16 6.91 14.62
C HIS A 71 9.31 7.22 13.14
N MET A 72 8.80 6.34 12.26
CA MET A 72 8.83 6.57 10.81
C MET A 72 8.01 7.79 10.40
N PHE A 73 6.81 7.98 10.97
CA PHE A 73 5.95 9.14 10.74
C PHE A 73 6.62 10.42 11.19
N LEU A 74 7.25 10.42 12.38
CA LEU A 74 8.03 11.56 12.86
C LEU A 74 9.19 11.89 11.91
N LYS A 75 9.98 10.88 11.50
CA LYS A 75 11.09 11.02 10.55
C LYS A 75 10.64 11.62 9.21
N CYS A 76 9.45 11.22 8.73
CA CYS A 76 8.88 11.66 7.47
C CYS A 76 7.94 12.88 7.59
N HIS A 77 7.86 13.50 8.78
CA HIS A 77 6.99 14.65 9.05
C HIS A 77 5.50 14.42 8.73
N ILE A 78 5.02 13.22 9.01
CA ILE A 78 3.59 12.86 8.99
C ILE A 78 3.01 13.19 10.36
N VAL A 79 2.15 14.22 10.41
CA VAL A 79 1.59 14.76 11.67
C VAL A 79 0.10 14.47 11.84
N ASP A 80 -0.64 14.33 10.72
CA ASP A 80 -2.07 14.06 10.72
C ASP A 80 -2.32 12.58 10.38
N TYR A 81 -2.32 11.74 11.41
CA TYR A 81 -2.56 10.32 11.26
C TYR A 81 -3.36 9.72 12.41
N GLU A 82 -4.07 8.64 12.10
CA GLU A 82 -4.63 7.67 13.02
C GLU A 82 -3.87 6.37 12.82
N PHE A 83 -3.38 5.76 13.90
CA PHE A 83 -2.76 4.44 13.87
C PHE A 83 -3.73 3.41 14.42
N SER A 84 -3.85 2.27 13.75
CA SER A 84 -4.60 1.10 14.22
C SER A 84 -3.84 -0.17 13.83
N PHE A 85 -4.11 -1.27 14.51
CA PHE A 85 -3.55 -2.57 14.13
C PHE A 85 -4.44 -3.27 13.12
N GLN A 86 -3.83 -4.01 12.19
CA GLN A 86 -4.56 -4.96 11.38
C GLN A 86 -5.06 -6.12 12.27
N LYS A 87 -6.32 -6.51 12.11
CA LYS A 87 -6.90 -7.65 12.82
C LYS A 87 -6.44 -8.97 12.18
N GLU A 88 -6.39 -10.04 12.95
CA GLU A 88 -6.10 -11.39 12.44
C GLU A 88 -7.34 -11.98 11.75
N LYS A 89 -7.54 -11.58 10.50
CA LYS A 89 -8.65 -12.00 9.62
C LYS A 89 -8.13 -12.23 8.19
N PRO A 90 -8.91 -12.90 7.31
CA PRO A 90 -8.62 -12.95 5.88
C PRO A 90 -8.35 -11.55 5.29
N PHE A 91 -7.46 -11.46 4.30
CA PHE A 91 -6.94 -10.18 3.81
C PHE A 91 -8.04 -9.18 3.43
N PHE A 92 -9.04 -9.59 2.64
CA PHE A 92 -10.11 -8.71 2.19
C PHE A 92 -11.10 -8.31 3.31
N GLU A 93 -11.25 -9.14 4.35
CA GLU A 93 -12.01 -8.72 5.55
C GLU A 93 -11.30 -7.60 6.29
N ARG A 94 -9.96 -7.61 6.32
CA ARG A 94 -9.20 -6.50 6.89
C ARG A 94 -9.39 -5.22 6.07
N LEU A 95 -9.53 -5.31 4.75
CA LEU A 95 -9.79 -4.13 3.92
C LEU A 95 -11.21 -3.57 4.14
N ALA A 96 -12.19 -4.45 4.31
CA ALA A 96 -13.55 -4.05 4.67
C ALA A 96 -13.59 -3.33 6.03
N ASP A 97 -12.90 -3.88 7.04
CA ASP A 97 -12.76 -3.24 8.36
C ASP A 97 -12.18 -1.83 8.27
N ILE A 98 -11.21 -1.58 7.37
CA ILE A 98 -10.63 -0.23 7.16
C ILE A 98 -11.69 0.75 6.64
N PHE A 99 -12.51 0.33 5.68
CA PHE A 99 -13.57 1.18 5.12
C PHE A 99 -14.67 1.45 6.16
N GLU A 100 -15.01 0.44 6.95
CA GLU A 100 -15.92 0.56 8.08
C GLU A 100 -15.38 1.54 9.14
N ASP A 101 -14.11 1.40 9.53
CA ASP A 101 -13.46 2.29 10.51
C ASP A 101 -13.44 3.74 10.04
N VAL A 102 -13.12 4.00 8.76
CA VAL A 102 -13.18 5.35 8.19
C VAL A 102 -14.61 5.90 8.20
N ARG A 103 -15.59 5.07 7.82
CA ARG A 103 -17.01 5.45 7.79
C ARG A 103 -17.54 5.80 9.19
N PHE A 104 -17.15 5.06 10.22
CA PHE A 104 -17.59 5.35 11.59
C PHE A 104 -16.95 6.60 12.18
N LYS A 105 -15.72 6.91 11.78
CA LYS A 105 -14.97 8.07 12.26
C LYS A 105 -15.35 9.37 11.55
N ASP A 106 -16.11 9.31 10.45
CA ASP A 106 -16.55 10.48 9.69
C ASP A 106 -18.05 10.46 9.43
N SER A 107 -18.76 11.52 9.88
CA SER A 107 -20.21 11.63 9.70
C SER A 107 -20.63 12.03 8.29
N GLY A 108 -19.69 12.40 7.41
CA GLY A 108 -19.95 12.79 6.02
C GLY A 108 -19.48 11.76 5.00
N GLU A 109 -19.77 12.02 3.72
CA GLU A 109 -19.21 11.20 2.64
C GLU A 109 -17.69 11.38 2.57
N THR A 110 -16.99 10.25 2.76
CA THR A 110 -15.53 10.15 2.69
C THR A 110 -15.13 9.21 1.56
N PHE A 111 -14.15 9.64 0.77
CA PHE A 111 -13.48 8.85 -0.25
C PHE A 111 -12.14 8.34 0.31
N VAL A 112 -11.93 7.03 0.21
CA VAL A 112 -10.77 6.33 0.75
C VAL A 112 -9.83 5.98 -0.39
N HIS A 113 -8.57 6.40 -0.27
CA HIS A 113 -7.45 5.94 -1.09
C HIS A 113 -6.70 4.86 -0.31
N LEU A 114 -6.92 3.58 -0.64
CA LEU A 114 -6.28 2.43 0.01
C LEU A 114 -5.06 1.96 -0.78
N THR A 115 -3.93 1.74 -0.10
CA THR A 115 -2.68 1.20 -0.70
C THR A 115 -1.80 0.49 0.33
N GLY A 116 -0.83 -0.29 -0.13
CA GLY A 116 0.28 -0.84 0.68
C GLY A 116 1.54 0.02 0.66
N THR A 117 2.50 -0.30 1.53
CA THR A 117 3.83 0.35 1.63
C THR A 117 4.90 -0.25 0.72
N ASP A 118 4.57 -1.30 -0.05
CA ASP A 118 5.52 -2.10 -0.83
C ASP A 118 5.87 -1.50 -2.21
N ILE A 119 5.40 -0.27 -2.46
CA ILE A 119 5.55 0.49 -3.71
C ILE A 119 6.24 1.85 -3.45
N PRO A 120 7.50 1.85 -2.99
CA PRO A 120 8.19 3.08 -2.57
C PRO A 120 8.28 4.14 -3.66
N ASP A 121 8.30 3.71 -4.93
CA ASP A 121 8.39 4.56 -6.10
C ASP A 121 7.04 5.01 -6.66
N PHE A 122 5.93 4.66 -6.01
CA PHE A 122 4.60 4.97 -6.49
C PHE A 122 4.39 6.48 -6.67
N PRO A 123 4.05 6.96 -7.88
CA PRO A 123 3.84 8.37 -8.13
C PRO A 123 2.47 8.80 -7.60
N PHE A 124 2.36 9.12 -6.32
CA PHE A 124 1.12 9.66 -5.70
C PHE A 124 0.52 10.87 -6.44
N SER A 125 1.32 11.57 -7.26
CA SER A 125 0.83 12.57 -8.21
C SER A 125 -0.23 12.03 -9.19
N HIS A 126 -0.20 10.75 -9.54
CA HIS A 126 -1.19 10.07 -10.39
C HIS A 126 -2.54 9.98 -9.70
N ILE A 127 -2.57 9.71 -8.39
CA ILE A 127 -3.80 9.71 -7.59
C ILE A 127 -4.35 11.13 -7.47
N LYS A 128 -3.48 12.11 -7.19
CA LYS A 128 -3.86 13.52 -7.08
C LYS A 128 -4.51 14.09 -8.36
N LYS A 129 -4.14 13.55 -9.53
CA LYS A 129 -4.71 13.95 -10.83
C LYS A 129 -6.08 13.33 -11.11
N GLN A 130 -6.47 12.29 -10.37
CA GLN A 130 -7.78 11.66 -10.58
C GLN A 130 -8.89 12.55 -10.06
N LYS A 131 -9.93 12.71 -10.88
CA LYS A 131 -11.17 13.35 -10.47
C LYS A 131 -12.10 12.29 -9.92
N ILE A 132 -12.28 12.27 -8.60
CA ILE A 132 -13.02 11.24 -7.86
C ILE A 132 -14.52 11.17 -8.19
N ASP A 133 -15.04 12.12 -8.97
CA ASP A 133 -16.40 12.17 -9.51
C ASP A 133 -16.52 11.52 -10.91
N GLU A 134 -15.41 11.15 -11.55
CA GLU A 134 -15.44 10.47 -12.86
C GLU A 134 -15.79 8.97 -12.77
N ALA A 135 -15.68 8.36 -11.58
CA ALA A 135 -15.95 6.95 -11.32
C ALA A 135 -16.28 6.73 -9.83
N ASP A 136 -16.93 5.62 -9.51
CA ASP A 136 -17.24 5.25 -8.13
C ASP A 136 -16.11 4.47 -7.47
N VAL A 137 -15.37 3.70 -8.27
CA VAL A 137 -14.24 2.86 -7.84
C VAL A 137 -13.06 3.07 -8.78
N PHE A 138 -11.86 3.22 -8.20
CA PHE A 138 -10.59 3.33 -8.91
C PHE A 138 -9.72 2.16 -8.50
N VAL A 139 -9.20 1.39 -9.44
CA VAL A 139 -8.38 0.21 -9.14
C VAL A 139 -7.06 0.32 -9.87
N GLY A 140 -5.95 0.21 -9.14
CA GLY A 140 -4.61 0.08 -9.71
C GLY A 140 -4.19 -1.39 -9.70
N PRO A 141 -4.17 -2.09 -10.85
CA PRO A 141 -3.83 -3.50 -10.91
C PRO A 141 -2.34 -3.73 -10.60
N ASP A 142 -2.02 -4.88 -10.01
CA ASP A 142 -0.65 -5.38 -9.91
C ASP A 142 -0.30 -6.34 -11.07
N ASN A 143 0.89 -6.94 -11.05
CA ASN A 143 1.33 -7.89 -12.10
C ASN A 143 0.79 -9.31 -11.91
N ASP A 144 0.34 -9.65 -10.72
CA ASP A 144 -0.01 -11.01 -10.29
C ASP A 144 -1.54 -11.22 -10.22
N GLY A 145 -2.31 -10.29 -10.79
CA GLY A 145 -3.77 -10.36 -10.87
C GLY A 145 -4.50 -9.83 -9.64
N GLY A 146 -3.81 -9.15 -8.73
CA GLY A 146 -4.35 -8.37 -7.63
C GLY A 146 -4.39 -6.87 -7.92
N PHE A 147 -4.29 -6.06 -6.85
CA PHE A 147 -4.27 -4.61 -6.94
C PHE A 147 -3.36 -4.00 -5.88
N TYR A 148 -2.57 -2.99 -6.27
CA TYR A 148 -1.75 -2.21 -5.34
C TYR A 148 -2.54 -1.03 -4.72
N TYR A 149 -3.61 -0.59 -5.41
CA TYR A 149 -4.39 0.58 -5.02
C TYR A 149 -5.89 0.38 -5.25
N LEU A 150 -6.69 0.87 -4.30
CA LEU A 150 -8.15 0.92 -4.39
C LEU A 150 -8.65 2.27 -3.89
N GLY A 151 -9.36 3.01 -4.74
CA GLY A 151 -10.04 4.26 -4.40
C GLY A 151 -11.55 4.09 -4.45
N SER A 152 -12.27 4.31 -3.36
CA SER A 152 -13.74 4.22 -3.37
C SER A 152 -14.35 5.00 -2.20
N LYS A 153 -15.66 5.27 -2.26
CA LYS A 153 -16.38 5.83 -1.11
C LYS A 153 -16.38 4.83 0.05
N ALA A 154 -16.22 5.31 1.28
CA ALA A 154 -16.20 4.46 2.48
C ALA A 154 -17.50 3.63 2.69
N LYS A 155 -18.61 4.07 2.07
CA LYS A 155 -19.91 3.35 2.09
C LYS A 155 -19.99 2.17 1.13
N ASN A 156 -19.00 2.01 0.24
CA ASN A 156 -18.97 0.94 -0.77
C ASN A 156 -18.13 -0.25 -0.26
N ASP A 157 -18.13 -0.56 1.04
CA ASP A 157 -17.41 -1.71 1.60
C ASP A 157 -17.94 -3.06 1.12
N GLU A 158 -19.18 -3.11 0.62
CA GLU A 158 -19.76 -4.30 -0.01
C GLU A 158 -18.94 -4.79 -1.22
N ILE A 159 -18.14 -3.94 -1.87
CA ILE A 159 -17.23 -4.36 -2.95
C ILE A 159 -16.30 -5.47 -2.50
N PHE A 160 -15.92 -5.52 -1.22
CA PHE A 160 -15.03 -6.56 -0.69
C PHE A 160 -15.72 -7.91 -0.56
N SER A 161 -17.04 -8.04 -0.62
CA SER A 161 -17.69 -9.36 -0.51
C SER A 161 -17.36 -10.33 -1.65
N PHE A 162 -16.74 -9.84 -2.74
CA PHE A 162 -16.28 -10.67 -3.86
C PHE A 162 -15.44 -11.88 -3.43
N TYR A 163 -14.57 -11.75 -2.42
CA TYR A 163 -13.68 -12.85 -2.01
C TYR A 163 -14.44 -14.07 -1.49
N LYS A 164 -15.68 -13.91 -1.03
CA LYS A 164 -16.53 -15.02 -0.58
C LYS A 164 -17.12 -15.82 -1.75
N GLU A 165 -17.16 -15.19 -2.92
CA GLU A 165 -17.73 -15.74 -4.15
C GLU A 165 -16.63 -16.25 -5.11
N MET A 166 -15.38 -15.83 -4.88
CA MET A 166 -14.20 -16.23 -5.65
C MET A 166 -13.96 -17.74 -5.61
N LYS A 167 -13.66 -18.31 -6.76
CA LYS A 167 -13.15 -19.67 -6.91
C LYS A 167 -11.62 -19.68 -6.90
N GLU A 168 -11.05 -20.86 -6.71
CA GLU A 168 -9.60 -21.07 -6.54
C GLU A 168 -8.73 -20.55 -7.70
N ASN A 169 -9.29 -20.43 -8.91
CA ASN A 169 -8.57 -19.93 -10.11
C ASN A 169 -8.99 -18.51 -10.54
N ASP A 170 -9.84 -17.84 -9.77
CA ASP A 170 -10.31 -16.51 -10.13
C ASP A 170 -9.26 -15.45 -9.79
N GLY A 171 -8.98 -14.52 -10.71
CA GLY A 171 -8.13 -13.36 -10.46
C GLY A 171 -8.79 -12.39 -9.47
N VAL A 172 -8.02 -11.88 -8.51
CA VAL A 172 -8.51 -10.93 -7.49
C VAL A 172 -9.05 -9.65 -8.14
N PHE A 173 -8.30 -9.10 -9.09
CA PHE A 173 -8.67 -7.90 -9.84
C PHE A 173 -9.98 -8.11 -10.62
N ASP A 174 -10.06 -9.17 -11.42
CA ASP A 174 -11.24 -9.46 -12.24
C ASP A 174 -12.48 -9.68 -11.36
N SER A 175 -12.32 -10.39 -10.25
CA SER A 175 -13.42 -10.64 -9.30
C SER A 175 -13.92 -9.36 -8.63
N LEU A 176 -13.00 -8.46 -8.27
CA LEU A 176 -13.34 -7.14 -7.72
C LEU A 176 -14.10 -6.29 -8.75
N VAL A 177 -13.63 -6.26 -10.00
CA VAL A 177 -14.28 -5.50 -11.08
C VAL A 177 -15.68 -6.05 -11.34
N ALA A 178 -15.83 -7.38 -11.47
CA ALA A 178 -17.11 -8.02 -11.65
C ALA A 178 -18.08 -7.70 -10.50
N LYS A 179 -17.59 -7.67 -9.25
CA LYS A 179 -18.42 -7.28 -8.10
C LYS A 179 -18.85 -5.83 -8.17
N CYS A 180 -17.98 -4.92 -8.58
CA CYS A 180 -18.33 -3.51 -8.77
C CYS A 180 -19.43 -3.34 -9.83
N GLU A 181 -19.32 -4.07 -10.95
CA GLU A 181 -20.32 -4.05 -12.02
C GLU A 181 -21.69 -4.57 -11.55
N GLN A 182 -21.71 -5.66 -10.76
CA GLN A 182 -22.95 -6.18 -10.15
C GLN A 182 -23.63 -5.15 -9.22
N LEU A 183 -22.84 -4.35 -8.51
CA LEU A 183 -23.32 -3.27 -7.65
C LEU A 183 -23.68 -1.99 -8.42
N GLY A 184 -23.54 -1.98 -9.76
CA GLY A 184 -23.81 -0.82 -10.60
C GLY A 184 -22.79 0.32 -10.45
N LEU A 185 -21.59 0.03 -9.95
CA LEU A 185 -20.52 1.00 -9.72
C LEU A 185 -19.67 1.17 -10.96
N LYS A 186 -19.38 2.42 -11.33
CA LYS A 186 -18.46 2.71 -12.43
C LYS A 186 -17.01 2.54 -11.98
N VAL A 187 -16.28 1.63 -12.62
CA VAL A 187 -14.85 1.37 -12.33
C VAL A 187 -13.96 2.16 -13.29
N LYS A 188 -12.89 2.77 -12.75
CA LYS A 188 -11.77 3.34 -13.51
C LYS A 188 -10.49 2.59 -13.17
N VAL A 189 -9.90 1.95 -14.17
CA VAL A 189 -8.62 1.24 -14.02
C VAL A 189 -7.47 2.24 -14.19
N LEU A 190 -6.53 2.24 -13.24
CA LEU A 190 -5.31 3.05 -13.29
C LEU A 190 -4.18 2.28 -13.95
N ASN A 191 -3.06 2.96 -14.19
CA ASN A 191 -1.86 2.30 -14.67
C ASN A 191 -1.40 1.23 -13.67
N GLN A 192 -0.89 0.13 -14.20
CA GLN A 192 -0.31 -0.95 -13.42
C GLN A 192 0.92 -0.47 -12.64
N TRP A 193 1.07 -0.99 -11.42
CA TRP A 193 2.26 -0.81 -10.57
C TRP A 193 2.47 -2.08 -9.76
N SER A 194 3.67 -2.32 -9.26
CA SER A 194 4.00 -3.62 -8.66
C SER A 194 4.79 -3.47 -7.38
N ASP A 195 4.42 -4.30 -6.40
CA ASP A 195 5.13 -4.48 -5.14
C ASP A 195 6.54 -5.04 -5.38
N ILE A 196 7.44 -4.80 -4.42
CA ILE A 196 8.81 -5.28 -4.48
C ILE A 196 8.99 -6.49 -3.58
N ASP A 197 8.86 -7.71 -4.11
CA ASP A 197 8.94 -8.95 -3.31
C ASP A 197 10.15 -9.82 -3.62
N THR A 198 10.82 -9.62 -4.75
CA THR A 198 12.03 -10.34 -5.19
C THR A 198 13.16 -9.37 -5.56
N ARG A 199 14.38 -9.90 -5.76
CA ARG A 199 15.51 -9.10 -6.27
C ARG A 199 15.21 -8.56 -7.68
N SER A 200 14.49 -9.33 -8.50
CA SER A 200 14.07 -8.88 -9.83
C SER A 200 13.14 -7.67 -9.73
N ASP A 201 12.20 -7.67 -8.78
CA ASP A 201 11.29 -6.53 -8.59
C ASP A 201 12.04 -5.28 -8.11
N LEU A 202 13.06 -5.47 -7.27
CA LEU A 202 13.94 -4.39 -6.83
C LEU A 202 14.68 -3.77 -8.01
N GLN A 203 15.27 -4.60 -8.89
CA GLN A 203 15.94 -4.12 -10.10
C GLN A 203 14.97 -3.35 -11.00
N ASN A 204 13.76 -3.88 -11.22
CA ASN A 204 12.72 -3.22 -12.00
C ASN A 204 12.29 -1.87 -11.39
N CYS A 205 12.21 -1.78 -10.05
CA CYS A 205 11.93 -0.54 -9.33
C CYS A 205 13.04 0.50 -9.54
N ILE A 206 14.31 0.08 -9.46
CA ILE A 206 15.47 0.96 -9.68
C ILE A 206 15.47 1.51 -11.11
N GLU A 207 15.18 0.66 -12.11
CA GLU A 207 15.16 1.05 -13.53
C GLU A 207 14.01 1.99 -13.88
N ARG A 208 12.83 1.79 -13.30
CA ARG A 208 11.64 2.61 -13.58
C ARG A 208 11.56 3.90 -12.76
N SER A 209 12.35 4.00 -11.68
CA SER A 209 12.35 5.13 -10.75
C SER A 209 13.60 6.00 -10.89
N ASN A 210 13.81 6.92 -9.95
CA ASN A 210 15.03 7.74 -9.90
C ASN A 210 15.35 8.18 -8.47
N SER A 211 16.56 8.72 -8.28
CA SER A 211 17.09 9.10 -6.96
C SER A 211 16.34 10.22 -6.24
N SER A 212 15.50 10.97 -6.93
CA SER A 212 14.63 11.97 -6.27
C SER A 212 13.35 11.36 -5.69
N ILE A 213 12.99 10.14 -6.10
CA ILE A 213 11.78 9.42 -5.68
C ILE A 213 12.14 8.35 -4.64
N ILE A 214 13.21 7.59 -4.88
CA ILE A 214 13.61 6.47 -4.00
C ILE A 214 15.05 6.60 -3.44
N PRO A 215 15.41 7.74 -2.82
CA PRO A 215 16.78 7.98 -2.37
C PRO A 215 17.27 6.93 -1.36
N LYS A 216 16.41 6.44 -0.45
CA LYS A 216 16.83 5.47 0.57
C LYS A 216 16.95 4.06 0.02
N THR A 217 16.01 3.68 -0.83
CA THR A 217 16.03 2.38 -1.51
C THR A 217 17.28 2.25 -2.37
N LEU A 218 17.67 3.29 -3.12
CA LEU A 218 18.90 3.27 -3.92
C LEU A 218 20.15 3.20 -3.05
N GLU A 219 20.19 3.94 -1.95
CA GLU A 219 21.32 3.92 -1.00
C GLU A 219 21.55 2.49 -0.47
N SER A 220 20.48 1.83 -0.01
CA SER A 220 20.54 0.47 0.53
C SER A 220 20.81 -0.57 -0.56
N SER A 221 20.23 -0.42 -1.75
CA SER A 221 20.47 -1.33 -2.88
C SER A 221 21.92 -1.29 -3.36
N THR A 222 22.54 -0.11 -3.38
CA THR A 222 23.94 0.03 -3.80
C THR A 222 24.89 -0.71 -2.87
N LYS A 223 24.66 -0.65 -1.55
CA LYS A 223 25.45 -1.38 -0.54
C LYS A 223 25.41 -2.90 -0.77
N LEU A 224 24.25 -3.42 -1.19
CA LEU A 224 24.05 -4.84 -1.46
C LEU A 224 24.69 -5.30 -2.79
N LEU A 225 24.66 -4.45 -3.81
CA LEU A 225 25.27 -4.76 -5.09
C LEU A 225 26.81 -4.65 -5.04
N SER A 226 27.37 -3.75 -4.23
CA SER A 226 28.83 -3.62 -4.06
C SER A 226 29.45 -4.65 -3.12
N GLY A 227 28.65 -5.35 -2.30
CA GLY A 227 29.12 -6.36 -1.34
C GLY A 227 29.23 -7.80 -1.90
N ASN A 228 28.88 -8.04 -3.17
CA ASN A 228 28.91 -9.36 -3.79
C ASN A 228 30.16 -9.61 -4.68
N ASP A 229 31.11 -8.67 -4.71
CA ASP A 229 32.38 -8.79 -5.47
C ASP A 229 33.59 -9.20 -4.58
N SER A 230 33.37 -9.79 -3.41
CA SER A 230 34.44 -10.23 -2.49
C SER A 230 34.35 -11.69 -2.09
#